data_AF-A0A4S4KXP6-F1
#
_entry.id   AF-A0A4S4KXP6-F1
#
_cell.length_a   1.000
_cell.length_b   1.000
_cell.length_c   1.000
_cell.angle_alpha   90.00
_cell.angle_beta   90.00
_cell.angle_gamma   90.00
#
_symmetry.space_group_name_H-M   'P 1'
#
loop_
_entity.id
_entity.type
_entity.pdbx_description
1 polymer ?
#
loop_
_entity_poly.entity_id
_entity_poly.type
_entity_poly.pdbx_seq_one_letter_code
_entity_poly.pdbx_strand_id
1 'polypeptide(L)'
;MAQALVYLGCQSQDPTNLKPAVSGQPDGANRALMEQGAGYDNVFAAKWTCMTIMSTYQMLQDKEITKAASKVIAKLAEARGEVKDVDEVAEKMAVIMDKQVSKAWKAALELHKLLVKDKAPDPDKLEQLVNTVMKEGKEHVAKIESAWNALGWADEADEAVIELVQTVMDITGGVLAHLPGAAIEWPPDKRKTPYNVKMQKNPKWLIPHLLPTRLLVQRLQLCVWNLKNLAASDWTVTDEDRPKALAEPSAKELEMPQLQKLMETPTPFKTQLWRLQDIRDGGMAFMVDLFITAFRSHTQISQESHQLFRNTLQALTANRAKAQLKDGTKRYLVAILKEVLPKAKKSPDGLPAYIVDPMLDLIGDVLIGVKDRYVGDAANAISDYLDIFPENERARDALKKISPGGGSR
;
A
#
# COMPACT_ATOMS: atom_id res chain seq x y z
N MET A 1 -6.93 -27.42 -17.49
CA MET A 1 -7.05 -26.20 -16.68
C MET A 1 -7.75 -25.03 -17.39
N ALA A 2 -8.45 -25.24 -18.51
CA ALA A 2 -9.21 -24.19 -19.22
C ALA A 2 -10.74 -24.39 -19.19
N GLN A 3 -11.26 -25.33 -18.38
CA GLN A 3 -12.70 -25.65 -18.32
C GLN A 3 -13.38 -25.33 -16.98
N ALA A 4 -12.66 -24.75 -16.02
CA ALA A 4 -13.26 -24.29 -14.75
C ALA A 4 -13.64 -22.79 -14.76
N LEU A 5 -13.27 -22.04 -15.81
CA LEU A 5 -13.51 -20.60 -15.92
C LEU A 5 -14.81 -20.21 -16.66
N VAL A 6 -15.62 -21.18 -17.09
CA VAL A 6 -16.88 -20.92 -17.84
C VAL A 6 -18.11 -20.91 -16.92
N TYR A 7 -18.00 -21.33 -15.65
CA TYR A 7 -19.18 -21.48 -14.78
C TYR A 7 -19.56 -20.24 -13.94
N LEU A 8 -18.90 -19.09 -14.13
CA LEU A 8 -19.17 -17.86 -13.37
C LEU A 8 -19.42 -16.62 -14.25
N GLY A 9 -19.89 -16.78 -15.48
CA GLY A 9 -20.27 -15.65 -16.32
C GLY A 9 -21.47 -15.95 -17.21
N CYS A 10 -22.55 -15.21 -16.97
CA CYS A 10 -23.72 -14.91 -17.84
C CYS A 10 -25.06 -15.38 -17.29
N GLN A 11 -25.71 -14.53 -16.48
CA GLN A 11 -27.10 -14.15 -16.73
C GLN A 11 -27.28 -12.66 -16.40
N SER A 12 -27.34 -11.84 -17.45
CA SER A 12 -28.01 -10.55 -17.38
C SER A 12 -29.51 -10.83 -17.23
N GLN A 13 -30.13 -10.36 -16.14
CA GLN A 13 -31.57 -10.23 -16.09
C GLN A 13 -31.92 -8.76 -15.90
N ASP A 14 -32.79 -8.31 -16.80
CA ASP A 14 -33.40 -6.99 -16.94
C ASP A 14 -33.97 -6.46 -15.60
N PRO A 15 -33.77 -5.18 -15.20
CA PRO A 15 -34.16 -4.73 -13.86
C PRO A 15 -35.65 -4.36 -13.69
N THR A 16 -36.52 -4.62 -14.68
CA THR A 16 -37.87 -4.02 -14.70
C THR A 16 -39.03 -4.94 -14.34
N ASN A 17 -38.79 -6.16 -13.84
CA ASN A 17 -39.89 -7.04 -13.40
C ASN A 17 -39.53 -7.93 -12.20
N LEU A 18 -39.55 -7.38 -10.99
CA LEU A 18 -39.68 -8.17 -9.77
C LEU A 18 -40.75 -7.55 -8.86
N LYS A 19 -41.90 -8.22 -8.78
CA LYS A 19 -42.91 -7.98 -7.74
C LYS A 19 -42.28 -8.22 -6.36
N PRO A 20 -42.69 -7.48 -5.31
CA PRO A 20 -42.11 -7.64 -3.98
C PRO A 20 -42.46 -9.02 -3.42
N ALA A 21 -41.44 -9.84 -3.17
CA ALA A 21 -41.58 -11.05 -2.40
C ALA A 21 -41.76 -10.69 -0.93
N VAL A 22 -42.79 -11.32 -0.34
CA VAL A 22 -43.32 -11.15 1.01
C VAL A 22 -42.24 -11.32 2.07
N SER A 23 -42.27 -10.43 3.06
CA SER A 23 -41.48 -10.48 4.30
C SER A 23 -41.77 -11.75 5.09
N GLY A 24 -40.84 -12.70 5.08
CA GLY A 24 -40.80 -13.82 6.01
C GLY A 24 -39.38 -13.98 6.55
N GLN A 25 -39.22 -14.03 7.87
CA GLN A 25 -37.94 -14.40 8.50
C GLN A 25 -37.51 -15.78 7.98
N PRO A 26 -36.23 -16.00 7.65
CA PRO A 26 -35.79 -17.29 7.13
C PRO A 26 -35.88 -18.37 8.20
N ASP A 27 -36.64 -19.43 7.89
CA ASP A 27 -36.70 -20.66 8.68
C ASP A 27 -35.29 -21.24 8.90
N GLY A 28 -35.08 -21.91 10.04
CA GLY A 28 -33.75 -22.39 10.50
C GLY A 28 -32.99 -23.27 9.51
N ALA A 29 -33.68 -23.94 8.57
CA ALA A 29 -33.04 -24.72 7.51
C ALA A 29 -32.38 -23.85 6.43
N ASN A 30 -33.00 -22.73 6.05
CA ASN A 30 -32.40 -21.77 5.11
C ASN A 30 -31.23 -21.02 5.75
N ARG A 31 -31.31 -20.78 7.07
CA ARG A 31 -30.19 -20.22 7.83
C ARG A 31 -28.99 -21.19 7.88
N ALA A 32 -29.23 -22.47 8.15
CA ALA A 32 -28.19 -23.49 8.15
C ALA A 32 -27.55 -23.71 6.77
N LEU A 33 -28.33 -23.67 5.69
CA LEU A 33 -27.82 -23.76 4.31
C LEU A 33 -27.01 -22.51 3.90
N MET A 34 -27.44 -21.31 4.31
CA MET A 34 -26.65 -20.09 4.09
C MET A 34 -25.37 -20.06 4.93
N GLU A 35 -25.41 -20.54 6.17
CA GLU A 35 -24.22 -20.66 7.03
C GLU A 35 -23.25 -21.73 6.51
N GLN A 36 -23.75 -22.84 5.95
CA GLN A 36 -22.92 -23.83 5.25
C GLN A 36 -22.31 -23.28 3.96
N GLY A 37 -23.10 -22.59 3.12
CA GLY A 37 -22.62 -21.95 1.88
C GLY A 37 -21.54 -20.89 2.16
N ALA A 38 -21.77 -20.02 3.15
CA ALA A 38 -20.78 -19.04 3.60
C ALA A 38 -19.52 -19.71 4.17
N GLY A 39 -19.66 -20.84 4.87
CA GLY A 39 -18.53 -21.62 5.37
C GLY A 39 -17.65 -22.22 4.26
N TYR A 40 -18.25 -22.70 3.18
CA TYR A 40 -17.53 -23.21 2.00
C TYR A 40 -16.81 -22.09 1.24
N ASP A 41 -17.46 -20.94 1.07
CA ASP A 41 -16.84 -19.77 0.41
C ASP A 41 -15.63 -19.24 1.18
N ASN A 42 -15.67 -19.25 2.53
CA ASN A 42 -14.56 -18.82 3.38
C ASN A 42 -13.35 -19.76 3.30
N VAL A 43 -13.56 -21.09 3.30
CA VAL A 43 -12.47 -22.08 3.15
C VAL A 43 -11.85 -22.00 1.76
N PHE A 44 -12.68 -21.84 0.72
CA PHE A 44 -12.20 -21.65 -0.64
C PHE A 44 -11.37 -20.36 -0.76
N ALA A 45 -11.85 -19.23 -0.21
CA ALA A 45 -11.13 -17.97 -0.22
C ALA A 45 -9.76 -18.07 0.49
N ALA A 46 -9.69 -18.76 1.63
CA ALA A 46 -8.44 -19.02 2.33
C ALA A 46 -7.47 -19.88 1.50
N LYS A 47 -7.97 -20.96 0.88
CA LYS A 47 -7.19 -21.83 -0.03
C LYS A 47 -6.67 -21.05 -1.23
N TRP A 48 -7.53 -20.29 -1.88
CA TRP A 48 -7.18 -19.44 -3.01
C TRP A 48 -6.11 -18.41 -2.63
N THR A 49 -6.30 -17.70 -1.52
CA THR A 49 -5.35 -16.70 -1.01
C THR A 49 -3.98 -17.33 -0.75
N CYS A 50 -3.93 -18.44 -0.02
CA CYS A 50 -2.66 -19.10 0.31
C CYS A 50 -1.94 -19.64 -0.93
N MET A 51 -2.66 -20.28 -1.87
CA MET A 51 -2.09 -20.74 -3.14
C MET A 51 -1.57 -19.58 -3.98
N THR A 52 -2.32 -18.48 -4.03
CA THR A 52 -1.94 -17.29 -4.78
C THR A 52 -0.68 -16.64 -4.21
N ILE A 53 -0.60 -16.50 -2.88
CA ILE A 53 0.60 -16.02 -2.18
C ILE A 53 1.80 -16.91 -2.50
N MET A 54 1.67 -18.24 -2.38
CA MET A 54 2.78 -19.15 -2.65
C MET A 54 3.23 -19.13 -4.13
N SER A 55 2.29 -19.06 -5.06
CA SER A 55 2.59 -19.01 -6.49
C SER A 55 3.27 -17.68 -6.85
N THR A 56 2.76 -16.57 -6.32
CA THR A 56 3.35 -15.24 -6.50
C THR A 56 4.77 -15.21 -5.92
N TYR A 57 5.01 -15.79 -4.75
CA TYR A 57 6.34 -15.83 -4.15
C TYR A 57 7.37 -16.52 -5.06
N GLN A 58 6.98 -17.62 -5.72
CA GLN A 58 7.83 -18.29 -6.70
C GLN A 58 8.08 -17.42 -7.93
N MET A 59 7.04 -16.73 -8.42
CA MET A 59 7.12 -15.83 -9.57
C MET A 59 7.98 -14.59 -9.30
N LEU A 60 7.98 -14.05 -8.07
CA LEU A 60 8.81 -12.90 -7.68
C LEU A 60 10.31 -13.19 -7.69
N GLN A 61 10.71 -14.46 -7.71
CA GLN A 61 12.12 -14.86 -7.84
C GLN A 61 12.62 -14.78 -9.29
N ASP A 62 11.78 -14.35 -10.23
CA ASP A 62 12.18 -14.11 -11.61
C ASP A 62 13.26 -13.01 -11.71
N LYS A 63 14.27 -13.26 -12.54
CA LYS A 63 15.43 -12.37 -12.69
C LYS A 63 15.06 -11.00 -13.25
N GLU A 64 14.01 -10.91 -14.08
CA GLU A 64 13.55 -9.63 -14.62
C GLU A 64 12.94 -8.76 -13.53
N ILE A 65 12.28 -9.35 -12.51
CA ILE A 65 11.78 -8.60 -11.34
C ILE A 65 12.95 -8.10 -10.51
N THR A 66 13.94 -8.96 -10.23
CA THR A 66 15.16 -8.55 -9.52
C THR A 66 15.89 -7.41 -10.23
N LYS A 67 15.99 -7.48 -11.56
CA LYS A 67 16.62 -6.45 -12.40
C LYS A 67 15.82 -5.15 -12.38
N ALA A 68 14.50 -5.21 -12.52
CA ALA A 68 13.63 -4.04 -12.45
C ALA A 68 13.69 -3.36 -11.07
N ALA A 69 13.66 -4.14 -9.97
CA ALA A 69 13.82 -3.60 -8.62
C ALA A 69 15.19 -2.95 -8.41
N SER A 70 16.25 -3.58 -8.91
CA SER A 70 17.61 -3.01 -8.90
C SER A 70 17.69 -1.70 -9.67
N LYS A 71 17.00 -1.61 -10.81
CA LYS A 71 16.94 -0.40 -11.63
C LYS A 71 16.29 0.75 -10.87
N VAL A 72 15.20 0.51 -10.14
CA VAL A 72 14.57 1.55 -9.30
C VAL A 72 15.56 2.07 -8.26
N ILE A 73 16.22 1.18 -7.53
CA ILE A 73 17.19 1.56 -6.48
C ILE A 73 18.36 2.35 -7.09
N ALA A 74 18.88 1.91 -8.24
CA ALA A 74 19.93 2.62 -8.97
C ALA A 74 19.48 4.03 -9.40
N LYS A 75 18.28 4.18 -9.96
CA LYS A 75 17.73 5.49 -10.36
C LYS A 75 17.50 6.43 -9.17
N LEU A 76 17.12 5.89 -8.02
CA LEU A 76 17.09 6.68 -6.78
C LEU A 76 18.49 7.16 -6.40
N ALA A 77 19.51 6.31 -6.50
CA ALA A 77 20.88 6.69 -6.14
C ALA A 77 21.51 7.70 -7.13
N GLU A 78 21.30 7.50 -8.43
CA GLU A 78 21.83 8.36 -9.51
C GLU A 78 21.46 9.83 -9.35
N ALA A 79 20.30 10.13 -8.76
CA ALA A 79 19.83 11.49 -8.50
C ALA A 79 20.78 12.35 -7.66
N ARG A 80 21.67 11.72 -6.88
CA ARG A 80 22.70 12.41 -6.09
C ARG A 80 24.06 12.53 -6.77
N GLY A 81 24.28 11.85 -7.90
CA GLY A 81 25.57 11.80 -8.59
C GLY A 81 26.69 11.10 -7.80
N GLU A 82 26.36 10.42 -6.69
CA GLU A 82 27.30 9.68 -5.85
C GLU A 82 27.33 8.20 -6.30
N VAL A 83 28.51 7.69 -6.67
CA VAL A 83 28.67 6.33 -7.25
C VAL A 83 29.00 5.26 -6.19
N LYS A 84 29.28 5.66 -4.94
CA LYS A 84 29.65 4.72 -3.87
C LYS A 84 28.46 4.43 -2.95
N ASP A 85 28.22 3.14 -2.73
CA ASP A 85 27.13 2.55 -1.94
C ASP A 85 25.72 2.98 -2.37
N VAL A 86 25.24 2.33 -3.44
CA VAL A 86 23.92 2.57 -4.04
C VAL A 86 22.78 2.47 -3.02
N ASP A 87 22.85 1.52 -2.08
CA ASP A 87 21.80 1.32 -1.08
C ASP A 87 21.78 2.46 -0.05
N GLU A 88 22.94 2.94 0.41
CA GLU A 88 23.03 4.10 1.32
C GLU A 88 22.55 5.40 0.65
N VAL A 89 22.97 5.63 -0.60
CA VAL A 89 22.55 6.83 -1.36
C VAL A 89 21.05 6.81 -1.62
N ALA A 90 20.49 5.66 -2.02
CA ALA A 90 19.05 5.49 -2.18
C ALA A 90 18.29 5.75 -0.87
N GLU A 91 18.83 5.34 0.29
CA GLU A 91 18.22 5.62 1.61
C GLU A 91 18.14 7.12 1.89
N LYS A 92 19.19 7.89 1.57
CA LYS A 92 19.17 9.36 1.70
C LYS A 92 18.11 10.00 0.81
N MET A 93 17.90 9.47 -0.39
CA MET A 93 16.88 9.97 -1.32
C MET A 93 15.46 9.61 -0.86
N ALA A 94 15.27 8.40 -0.34
CA ALA A 94 13.99 7.99 0.27
C ALA A 94 13.58 8.92 1.44
N VAL A 95 14.53 9.37 2.26
CA VAL A 95 14.27 10.36 3.33
C VAL A 95 13.84 11.73 2.78
N ILE A 96 14.43 12.16 1.66
CA ILE A 96 14.01 13.41 0.98
C ILE A 96 12.58 13.25 0.45
N MET A 97 12.26 12.09 -0.15
CA MET A 97 10.93 11.78 -0.66
C MET A 97 9.90 11.76 0.47
N ASP A 98 10.19 11.09 1.59
CA ASP A 98 9.35 11.10 2.80
C ASP A 98 9.00 12.52 3.23
N LYS A 99 10.00 13.41 3.29
CA LYS A 99 9.80 14.81 3.68
C LYS A 99 8.94 15.57 2.67
N GLN A 100 9.25 15.50 1.38
CA GLN A 100 8.59 16.32 0.35
C GLN A 100 7.17 15.83 0.07
N VAL A 101 6.98 14.52 -0.08
CA VAL A 101 5.65 13.96 -0.36
C VAL A 101 4.74 14.12 0.85
N SER A 102 5.21 13.86 2.08
CA SER A 102 4.37 14.06 3.27
C SER A 102 3.92 15.53 3.41
N LYS A 103 4.80 16.48 3.07
CA LYS A 103 4.47 17.91 3.04
C LYS A 103 3.40 18.23 2.00
N ALA A 104 3.54 17.70 0.78
CA ALA A 104 2.57 17.89 -0.30
C ALA A 104 1.22 17.23 0.03
N TRP A 105 1.25 15.99 0.50
CA TRP A 105 0.07 15.19 0.85
C TRP A 105 -0.77 15.85 1.93
N LYS A 106 -0.15 16.26 3.04
CA LYS A 106 -0.85 16.98 4.13
C LYS A 106 -1.44 18.30 3.64
N ALA A 107 -0.70 19.06 2.83
CA ALA A 107 -1.22 20.29 2.24
C ALA A 107 -2.40 20.03 1.29
N ALA A 108 -2.35 18.96 0.50
CA ALA A 108 -3.42 18.58 -0.40
C ALA A 108 -4.67 18.10 0.35
N LEU A 109 -4.51 17.38 1.47
CA LEU A 109 -5.62 17.02 2.35
C LEU A 109 -6.32 18.25 2.94
N GLU A 110 -5.57 19.26 3.37
CA GLU A 110 -6.18 20.51 3.87
C GLU A 110 -6.92 21.27 2.76
N LEU A 111 -6.35 21.33 1.54
CA LEU A 111 -7.06 21.89 0.39
C LEU A 111 -8.32 21.10 0.04
N HIS A 112 -8.26 19.78 0.08
CA HIS A 112 -9.41 18.91 -0.14
C HIS A 112 -10.51 19.19 0.88
N LYS A 113 -10.17 19.30 2.17
CA LYS A 113 -11.14 19.65 3.22
C LYS A 113 -11.83 20.98 2.95
N LEU A 114 -11.10 22.00 2.49
CA LEU A 114 -11.69 23.29 2.12
C LEU A 114 -12.64 23.16 0.92
N LEU A 115 -12.29 22.34 -0.07
CA LEU A 115 -13.11 22.08 -1.26
C LEU A 115 -14.40 21.32 -0.96
N VAL A 116 -14.40 20.42 0.03
CA VAL A 116 -15.56 19.57 0.37
C VAL A 116 -16.33 20.04 1.61
N LYS A 117 -15.90 21.14 2.24
CA LYS A 117 -16.48 21.69 3.48
C LYS A 117 -17.98 21.95 3.36
N ASP A 118 -18.38 22.50 2.22
CA ASP A 118 -19.77 22.76 1.87
C ASP A 118 -20.19 21.76 0.79
N LYS A 119 -20.75 20.61 1.23
CA LYS A 119 -21.12 19.49 0.34
C LYS A 119 -21.90 19.99 -0.89
N ALA A 120 -21.35 19.70 -2.07
CA ALA A 120 -21.85 20.09 -3.39
C ALA A 120 -22.03 21.62 -3.52
N PRO A 121 -21.00 22.38 -3.92
CA PRO A 121 -21.20 23.76 -4.30
C PRO A 121 -22.27 23.79 -5.40
N ASP A 122 -23.35 24.50 -5.12
CA ASP A 122 -24.23 25.06 -6.13
C ASP A 122 -23.33 25.61 -7.27
N PRO A 123 -23.54 25.24 -8.55
CA PRO A 123 -22.74 25.75 -9.66
C PRO A 123 -22.57 27.27 -9.61
N ASP A 124 -23.57 27.98 -9.08
CA ASP A 124 -23.60 29.44 -8.94
C ASP A 124 -22.72 29.98 -7.79
N LYS A 125 -22.29 29.14 -6.84
CA LYS A 125 -21.41 29.50 -5.71
C LYS A 125 -19.97 29.04 -5.89
N LEU A 126 -19.68 28.43 -7.04
CA LEU A 126 -18.43 27.74 -7.28
C LEU A 126 -17.26 28.72 -7.46
N GLU A 127 -17.49 29.89 -8.05
CA GLU A 127 -16.54 30.99 -8.08
C GLU A 127 -16.12 31.43 -6.67
N GLN A 128 -17.10 31.63 -5.79
CA GLN A 128 -16.86 32.04 -4.42
C GLN A 128 -16.07 30.96 -3.65
N LEU A 129 -16.40 29.68 -3.87
CA LEU A 129 -15.66 28.57 -3.28
C LEU A 129 -14.20 28.57 -3.74
N VAL A 130 -13.94 28.60 -5.05
CA VAL A 130 -12.56 28.57 -5.59
C VAL A 130 -11.75 29.75 -5.07
N ASN A 131 -12.33 30.96 -5.08
CA ASN A 131 -11.66 32.16 -4.56
C ASN A 131 -11.38 32.06 -3.05
N THR A 132 -12.29 31.49 -2.27
CA THR A 132 -12.11 31.25 -0.84
C THR A 132 -11.00 30.23 -0.58
N VAL A 133 -11.04 29.08 -1.27
CA VAL A 133 -10.02 28.03 -1.18
C VAL A 133 -8.64 28.56 -1.58
N MET A 134 -8.54 29.37 -2.64
CA MET A 134 -7.27 29.95 -3.07
C MET A 134 -6.73 31.01 -2.10
N LYS A 135 -7.62 31.74 -1.42
CA LYS A 135 -7.24 32.72 -0.40
C LYS A 135 -6.80 32.06 0.90
N GLU A 136 -7.61 31.16 1.44
CA GLU A 136 -7.36 30.45 2.70
C GLU A 136 -6.25 29.39 2.55
N GLY A 137 -6.21 28.72 1.40
CA GLY A 137 -5.28 27.64 1.07
C GLY A 137 -3.93 28.08 0.49
N LYS A 138 -3.61 29.38 0.47
CA LYS A 138 -2.40 29.93 -0.17
C LYS A 138 -1.11 29.25 0.31
N GLU A 139 -0.99 28.98 1.60
CA GLU A 139 0.18 28.30 2.16
C GLU A 139 0.25 26.83 1.69
N HIS A 140 -0.89 26.14 1.63
CA HIS A 140 -0.97 24.76 1.17
C HIS A 140 -0.62 24.64 -0.31
N VAL A 141 -1.10 25.56 -1.15
CA VAL A 141 -0.72 25.71 -2.55
C VAL A 141 0.80 25.82 -2.69
N ALA A 142 1.43 26.74 -1.95
CA ALA A 142 2.88 26.94 -2.00
C ALA A 142 3.67 25.69 -1.54
N LYS A 143 3.15 24.94 -0.56
CA LYS A 143 3.77 23.69 -0.08
C LYS A 143 3.76 22.60 -1.17
N ILE A 144 2.66 22.44 -1.89
CA ILE A 144 2.54 21.46 -2.99
C ILE A 144 3.47 21.82 -4.14
N GLU A 145 3.50 23.09 -4.57
CA GLU A 145 4.38 23.55 -5.65
C GLU A 145 5.86 23.42 -5.29
N SER A 146 6.21 23.76 -4.05
CA SER A 146 7.57 23.56 -3.53
C SER A 146 8.00 22.09 -3.58
N ALA A 147 7.11 21.15 -3.24
CA ALA A 147 7.41 19.73 -3.29
C ALA A 147 7.54 19.21 -4.73
N TRP A 148 6.66 19.65 -5.64
CA TRP A 148 6.74 19.35 -7.07
C TRP A 148 8.09 19.75 -7.66
N ASN A 149 8.52 20.99 -7.40
CA ASN A 149 9.82 21.48 -7.88
C ASN A 149 10.99 20.71 -7.24
N ALA A 150 10.91 20.37 -5.96
CA ALA A 150 11.95 19.62 -5.25
C ALA A 150 12.11 18.17 -5.73
N LEU A 151 11.07 17.58 -6.31
CA LEU A 151 11.05 16.23 -6.88
C LEU A 151 11.24 16.25 -8.41
N GLY A 152 11.80 17.35 -8.92
CA GLY A 152 12.19 17.54 -10.33
C GLY A 152 12.97 16.38 -10.92
N TRP A 153 13.87 15.79 -10.12
CA TRP A 153 14.80 14.73 -10.49
C TRP A 153 14.20 13.32 -10.52
N ALA A 154 13.03 13.09 -9.90
CA ALA A 154 12.49 11.75 -9.68
C ALA A 154 11.77 11.14 -10.89
N ASP A 155 11.88 11.76 -12.08
CA ASP A 155 11.22 11.31 -13.31
C ASP A 155 11.66 9.91 -13.71
N GLU A 156 12.97 9.69 -13.80
CA GLU A 156 13.53 8.38 -14.17
C GLU A 156 13.28 7.29 -13.12
N ALA A 157 13.24 7.68 -11.83
CA ALA A 157 12.92 6.76 -10.75
C ALA A 157 11.45 6.30 -10.83
N ASP A 158 10.54 7.22 -11.13
CA ASP A 158 9.13 6.90 -11.32
C ASP A 158 8.88 6.04 -12.55
N GLU A 159 9.56 6.31 -13.67
CA GLU A 159 9.51 5.45 -14.86
C GLU A 159 9.97 4.02 -14.52
N ALA A 160 11.06 3.88 -13.75
CA ALA A 160 11.54 2.58 -13.30
C ALA A 160 10.55 1.89 -12.34
N VAL A 161 9.85 2.63 -11.47
CA VAL A 161 8.80 2.07 -10.59
C VAL A 161 7.64 1.55 -11.44
N ILE A 162 7.19 2.33 -12.43
CA ILE A 162 6.11 1.93 -13.34
C ILE A 162 6.50 0.67 -14.12
N GLU A 163 7.74 0.60 -14.63
CA GLU A 163 8.27 -0.58 -15.30
C GLU A 163 8.34 -1.80 -14.38
N LEU A 164 8.76 -1.63 -13.12
CA LEU A 164 8.75 -2.71 -12.13
C LEU A 164 7.32 -3.22 -11.88
N VAL A 165 6.35 -2.32 -11.66
CA VAL A 165 4.95 -2.71 -11.45
C VAL A 165 4.42 -3.47 -12.66
N GLN A 166 4.69 -2.98 -13.88
CA GLN A 166 4.29 -3.66 -15.11
C GLN A 166 4.91 -5.05 -15.22
N THR A 167 6.22 -5.16 -14.96
CA THR A 167 6.97 -6.42 -14.99
C THR A 167 6.40 -7.44 -14.00
N VAL A 168 6.10 -7.00 -12.77
CA VAL A 168 5.47 -7.83 -11.74
C VAL A 168 4.08 -8.28 -12.17
N MET A 169 3.27 -7.39 -12.73
CA MET A 169 1.92 -7.73 -13.21
C MET A 169 1.95 -8.72 -14.38
N ASP A 170 2.89 -8.56 -15.32
CA ASP A 170 3.03 -9.44 -16.48
C ASP A 170 3.52 -10.84 -16.08
N ILE A 171 4.55 -10.93 -15.24
CA ILE A 171 5.10 -12.21 -14.78
C ILE A 171 4.12 -12.97 -13.91
N THR A 172 3.34 -12.27 -13.09
CA THR A 172 2.29 -12.91 -12.27
C THR A 172 1.01 -13.18 -13.05
N GLY A 173 0.95 -12.86 -14.35
CA GLY A 173 -0.25 -13.03 -15.18
C GLY A 173 -1.46 -12.25 -14.66
N GLY A 174 -1.23 -11.15 -13.95
CA GLY A 174 -2.27 -10.33 -13.32
C GLY A 174 -2.89 -10.92 -12.05
N VAL A 175 -2.45 -12.09 -11.59
CA VAL A 175 -3.01 -12.77 -10.42
C VAL A 175 -2.92 -11.91 -9.15
N LEU A 176 -1.88 -11.07 -9.04
CA LEU A 176 -1.72 -10.11 -7.95
C LEU A 176 -2.91 -9.14 -7.81
N ALA A 177 -3.59 -8.78 -8.89
CA ALA A 177 -4.77 -7.91 -8.82
C ALA A 177 -5.96 -8.54 -8.09
N HIS A 178 -5.96 -9.86 -7.92
CA HIS A 178 -6.99 -10.58 -7.17
C HIS A 178 -6.66 -10.73 -5.69
N LEU A 179 -5.45 -10.34 -5.26
CA LEU A 179 -5.10 -10.30 -3.84
C LEU A 179 -5.52 -8.95 -3.23
N PRO A 180 -6.33 -8.95 -2.16
CA PRO A 180 -6.73 -7.71 -1.48
C PRO A 180 -5.54 -6.86 -1.06
N GLY A 181 -5.51 -5.60 -1.52
CA GLY A 181 -4.45 -4.64 -1.18
C GLY A 181 -3.11 -4.83 -1.90
N ALA A 182 -2.97 -5.85 -2.76
CA ALA A 182 -1.72 -6.10 -3.48
C ALA A 182 -1.56 -5.19 -4.71
N ALA A 183 -2.64 -4.99 -5.47
CA ALA A 183 -2.70 -4.02 -6.55
C ALA A 183 -4.07 -3.35 -6.60
N ILE A 184 -4.10 -2.10 -7.03
CA ILE A 184 -5.31 -1.31 -7.24
C ILE A 184 -5.25 -0.68 -8.63
N GLU A 185 -6.41 -0.52 -9.25
CA GLU A 185 -6.49 0.21 -10.52
C GLU A 185 -6.22 1.68 -10.25
N TRP A 186 -5.31 2.28 -11.03
CA TRP A 186 -4.98 3.68 -10.88
C TRP A 186 -6.08 4.53 -11.51
N PRO A 187 -6.67 5.49 -10.78
CA PRO A 187 -7.79 6.23 -11.31
C PRO A 187 -7.37 7.04 -12.55
N PRO A 188 -8.16 7.01 -13.64
CA PRO A 188 -7.86 7.84 -14.80
C PRO A 188 -7.87 9.30 -14.39
N ASP A 189 -6.86 10.05 -14.84
CA ASP A 189 -6.81 11.48 -14.63
C ASP A 189 -7.55 12.18 -15.76
N LYS A 190 -8.70 12.79 -15.45
CA LYS A 190 -9.53 13.54 -16.40
C LYS A 190 -9.24 15.05 -16.36
N ARG A 191 -8.33 15.48 -15.48
CA ARG A 191 -8.03 16.90 -15.28
C ARG A 191 -7.32 17.47 -16.51
N LYS A 192 -7.55 18.76 -16.76
CA LYS A 192 -6.80 19.50 -17.77
C LYS A 192 -5.32 19.54 -17.39
N THR A 193 -4.49 19.46 -18.42
CA THR A 193 -3.03 19.47 -18.28
C THR A 193 -2.47 20.76 -18.92
N PRO A 194 -1.38 21.33 -18.39
CA PRO A 194 -0.73 22.47 -19.02
C PRO A 194 -0.16 22.08 -20.38
N TYR A 195 -0.38 22.89 -21.43
CA TYR A 195 0.01 22.61 -22.82
C TYR A 195 1.50 22.25 -23.03
N ASN A 196 2.39 22.71 -22.15
CA ASN A 196 3.84 22.51 -22.26
C ASN A 196 4.41 21.55 -21.19
N VAL A 197 3.56 20.88 -20.42
CA VAL A 197 4.01 19.94 -19.39
C VAL A 197 3.74 18.52 -19.86
N LYS A 198 4.82 17.79 -20.16
CA LYS A 198 4.74 16.36 -20.45
C LYS A 198 4.27 15.64 -19.18
N MET A 199 3.03 15.17 -19.19
CA MET A 199 2.52 14.32 -18.13
C MET A 199 3.13 12.93 -18.25
N GLN A 200 3.48 12.34 -17.11
CA GLN A 200 3.86 10.94 -17.09
C GLN A 200 2.64 10.09 -17.47
N LYS A 201 2.88 9.00 -18.20
CA LYS A 201 1.81 8.08 -18.58
C LYS A 201 1.29 7.40 -17.32
N ASN A 202 0.00 7.54 -17.05
CA ASN A 202 -0.65 6.87 -15.92
C ASN A 202 -0.47 5.35 -16.07
N PRO A 203 0.08 4.66 -15.06
CA PRO A 203 0.08 3.21 -15.06
C PRO A 203 -1.36 2.70 -14.94
N LYS A 204 -1.65 1.52 -15.50
CA LYS A 204 -2.96 0.88 -15.32
C LYS A 204 -3.15 0.43 -13.88
N TRP A 205 -2.10 -0.19 -13.35
CA TRP A 205 -2.08 -0.78 -12.02
C TRP A 205 -1.11 0.00 -11.13
N LEU A 206 -1.50 0.15 -9.88
CA LEU A 206 -0.61 0.60 -8.83
C LEU A 206 -0.53 -0.48 -7.77
N ILE A 207 0.70 -0.86 -7.41
CA ILE A 207 0.95 -1.63 -6.18
C ILE A 207 1.07 -0.57 -5.08
N PRO A 208 0.15 -0.48 -4.10
CA PRO A 208 0.13 0.59 -3.09
C PRO A 208 1.50 0.82 -2.45
N HIS A 209 2.22 -0.28 -2.32
CA HIS A 209 3.52 -0.40 -1.70
C HIS A 209 4.72 0.05 -2.56
N LEU A 210 4.52 0.36 -3.84
CA LEU A 210 5.52 0.78 -4.83
C LEU A 210 5.01 2.03 -5.56
N LEU A 211 5.09 3.18 -4.89
CA LEU A 211 4.55 4.44 -5.40
C LEU A 211 5.53 5.19 -6.32
N PRO A 212 5.09 5.62 -7.51
CA PRO A 212 5.76 6.65 -8.29
C PRO A 212 5.54 8.00 -7.60
N THR A 213 6.61 8.53 -7.03
CA THR A 213 6.60 9.64 -6.07
C THR A 213 6.34 10.97 -6.77
N ARG A 214 7.00 11.19 -7.90
CA ARG A 214 6.81 12.38 -8.73
C ARG A 214 5.41 12.38 -9.35
N LEU A 215 4.90 11.25 -9.85
CA LEU A 215 3.55 11.12 -10.40
C LEU A 215 2.50 11.45 -9.35
N LEU A 216 2.66 10.94 -8.12
CA LEU A 216 1.76 11.27 -7.02
C LEU A 216 1.74 12.78 -6.77
N VAL A 217 2.91 13.41 -6.64
CA VAL A 217 3.00 14.86 -6.40
C VAL A 217 2.56 15.68 -7.63
N GLN A 218 2.78 15.18 -8.85
CA GLN A 218 2.27 15.77 -10.10
C GLN A 218 0.75 15.85 -10.06
N ARG A 219 0.08 14.77 -9.63
CA ARG A 219 -1.38 14.73 -9.52
C ARG A 219 -1.92 15.67 -8.44
N LEU A 220 -1.19 15.86 -7.33
CA LEU A 220 -1.54 16.88 -6.34
C LEU A 220 -1.32 18.29 -6.89
N GLN A 221 -0.24 18.51 -7.64
CA GLN A 221 0.07 19.80 -8.26
C GLN A 221 -0.92 20.16 -9.37
N LEU A 222 -1.44 19.18 -10.12
CA LEU A 222 -2.49 19.37 -11.12
C LEU A 222 -3.78 19.95 -10.51
N CYS A 223 -4.15 19.54 -9.29
CA CYS A 223 -5.24 20.19 -8.55
C CYS A 223 -4.97 21.67 -8.34
N VAL A 224 -3.79 22.00 -7.83
CA VAL A 224 -3.39 23.39 -7.58
C VAL A 224 -3.41 24.21 -8.86
N TRP A 225 -2.90 23.66 -9.96
CA TRP A 225 -2.89 24.34 -11.25
C TRP A 225 -4.31 24.60 -11.77
N ASN A 226 -5.21 23.61 -11.69
CA ASN A 226 -6.60 23.80 -12.09
C ASN A 226 -7.30 24.84 -11.21
N LEU A 227 -7.12 24.82 -9.89
CA LEU A 227 -7.69 25.82 -9.00
C LEU A 227 -7.20 27.23 -9.33
N LYS A 228 -5.91 27.40 -9.65
CA LYS A 228 -5.34 28.68 -10.10
C LYS A 228 -5.97 29.16 -11.41
N ASN A 229 -6.12 28.26 -12.38
CA ASN A 229 -6.75 28.61 -13.66
C ASN A 229 -8.21 29.00 -13.49
N LEU A 230 -8.95 28.28 -12.66
CA LEU A 230 -10.34 28.59 -12.36
C LEU A 230 -10.47 29.93 -11.64
N ALA A 231 -9.60 30.22 -10.67
CA ALA A 231 -9.57 31.51 -9.98
C ALA A 231 -9.22 32.69 -10.91
N ALA A 232 -8.41 32.45 -11.95
CA ALA A 232 -8.03 33.46 -12.94
C ALA A 232 -8.99 33.56 -14.14
N SER A 233 -9.98 32.67 -14.24
CA SER A 233 -10.92 32.63 -15.36
C SER A 233 -11.97 33.75 -15.23
N ASP A 234 -12.38 34.32 -16.37
CA ASP A 234 -13.51 35.24 -16.41
C ASP A 234 -14.82 34.46 -16.28
N TRP A 235 -15.43 34.45 -15.09
CA TRP A 235 -16.65 33.68 -14.80
C TRP A 235 -17.87 34.09 -15.64
N THR A 236 -17.82 35.23 -16.34
CA THR A 236 -18.92 35.72 -17.20
C THR A 236 -18.98 35.04 -18.57
N VAL A 237 -17.89 34.41 -19.03
CA VAL A 237 -17.83 33.73 -20.34
C VAL A 237 -18.12 32.23 -20.16
N THR A 238 -19.28 31.73 -20.59
CA THR A 238 -19.58 30.28 -20.60
C THR A 238 -18.69 29.54 -21.59
N ASP A 239 -17.53 29.11 -21.13
CA ASP A 239 -16.62 28.27 -21.90
C ASP A 239 -17.09 26.80 -21.77
N GLU A 240 -17.28 26.09 -22.89
CA GLU A 240 -17.72 24.66 -22.92
C GLU A 240 -16.81 23.74 -22.09
N ASP A 241 -15.62 24.25 -21.81
CA ASP A 241 -14.50 23.60 -21.17
C ASP A 241 -14.43 23.86 -19.66
N ARG A 242 -15.20 24.82 -19.15
CA ARG A 242 -15.30 25.14 -17.71
C ARG A 242 -15.96 24.00 -16.91
N PRO A 243 -17.09 23.40 -17.33
CA PRO A 243 -17.69 22.26 -16.62
C PRO A 243 -16.75 21.05 -16.47
N LYS A 244 -15.87 20.81 -17.45
CA LYS A 244 -14.90 19.70 -17.43
C LYS A 244 -13.75 19.92 -16.45
N ALA A 245 -13.20 21.15 -16.39
CA ALA A 245 -12.18 21.51 -15.41
C ALA A 245 -12.73 21.52 -13.97
N LEU A 246 -14.04 21.76 -13.83
CA LEU A 246 -14.79 21.79 -12.57
C LEU A 246 -15.26 20.42 -12.08
N ALA A 247 -15.26 19.39 -12.93
CA ALA A 247 -15.79 18.08 -12.56
C ALA A 247 -14.96 17.39 -11.46
N GLU A 248 -13.66 17.69 -11.35
CA GLU A 248 -12.75 17.02 -10.39
C GLU A 248 -11.67 18.01 -9.87
N PRO A 249 -12.02 18.98 -9.00
CA PRO A 249 -11.07 19.96 -8.46
C PRO A 249 -10.09 19.36 -7.44
N SER A 250 -10.44 18.20 -6.87
CA SER A 250 -9.63 17.45 -5.93
C SER A 250 -8.97 16.22 -6.55
N ALA A 251 -7.88 15.78 -5.94
CA ALA A 251 -7.16 14.56 -6.29
C ALA A 251 -7.92 13.35 -5.74
N LYS A 252 -8.34 12.43 -6.62
CA LYS A 252 -9.00 11.16 -6.22
C LYS A 252 -8.11 10.29 -5.36
N GLU A 253 -6.79 10.44 -5.49
CA GLU A 253 -5.81 9.74 -4.66
C GLU A 253 -6.05 9.99 -3.17
N LEU A 254 -6.52 11.19 -2.81
CA LEU A 254 -6.79 11.57 -1.43
C LEU A 254 -7.99 10.83 -0.84
N GLU A 255 -8.85 10.23 -1.66
CA GLU A 255 -10.04 9.49 -1.22
C GLU A 255 -9.78 7.97 -1.16
N MET A 256 -8.61 7.51 -1.61
CA MET A 256 -8.25 6.10 -1.66
C MET A 256 -7.76 5.62 -0.27
N PRO A 257 -8.48 4.72 0.42
CA PRO A 257 -8.14 4.34 1.80
C PRO A 257 -6.74 3.73 1.93
N GLN A 258 -6.30 2.96 0.93
CA GLN A 258 -4.98 2.33 0.92
C GLN A 258 -3.85 3.38 0.85
N LEU A 259 -4.03 4.44 0.06
CA LEU A 259 -3.05 5.52 -0.04
C LEU A 259 -3.07 6.40 1.21
N GLN A 260 -4.26 6.69 1.77
CA GLN A 260 -4.36 7.40 3.05
C GLN A 260 -3.60 6.67 4.15
N LYS A 261 -3.87 5.38 4.36
CA LYS A 261 -3.20 4.55 5.38
C LYS A 261 -1.68 4.53 5.17
N LEU A 262 -1.23 4.39 3.92
CA LEU A 262 0.19 4.41 3.60
C LEU A 262 0.84 5.76 3.92
N MET A 263 0.20 6.86 3.54
CA MET A 263 0.71 8.21 3.76
C MET A 263 0.62 8.69 5.22
N GLU A 264 -0.17 8.01 6.06
CA GLU A 264 -0.17 8.16 7.52
C GLU A 264 1.02 7.46 8.19
N THR A 265 1.68 6.53 7.50
CA THR A 265 2.91 5.90 7.99
C THR A 265 4.01 6.96 8.12
N PRO A 266 4.86 6.95 9.18
CA PRO A 266 5.86 8.00 9.36
C PRO A 266 6.90 8.12 8.24
N THR A 267 7.27 7.01 7.60
CA THR A 267 8.32 6.92 6.57
C THR A 267 7.93 5.96 5.43
N PRO A 268 6.92 6.29 4.61
CA PRO A 268 6.41 5.40 3.58
C PRO A 268 7.43 5.09 2.48
N PHE A 269 8.23 6.06 2.05
CA PHE A 269 9.22 5.90 0.98
C PHE A 269 10.49 5.21 1.46
N LYS A 270 10.88 5.40 2.73
CA LYS A 270 11.93 4.56 3.33
C LYS A 270 11.52 3.09 3.40
N THR A 271 10.26 2.84 3.79
CA THR A 271 9.71 1.47 3.83
C THR A 271 9.60 0.88 2.43
N GLN A 272 9.19 1.68 1.43
CA GLN A 272 9.21 1.30 0.02
C GLN A 272 10.61 0.94 -0.47
N LEU A 273 11.65 1.69 -0.07
CA LEU A 273 13.03 1.32 -0.42
C LEU A 273 13.43 -0.03 0.16
N TRP A 274 13.14 -0.29 1.44
CA TRP A 274 13.46 -1.59 2.04
C TRP A 274 12.70 -2.74 1.38
N ARG A 275 11.46 -2.48 0.94
CA ARG A 275 10.67 -3.41 0.14
C ARG A 275 11.29 -3.66 -1.24
N LEU A 276 11.77 -2.61 -1.92
CA LEU A 276 12.48 -2.75 -3.20
C LEU A 276 13.78 -3.57 -3.03
N GLN A 277 14.52 -3.33 -1.96
CA GLN A 277 15.71 -4.10 -1.61
C GLN A 277 15.35 -5.57 -1.34
N ASP A 278 14.27 -5.82 -0.59
CA ASP A 278 13.78 -7.18 -0.37
C ASP A 278 13.37 -7.86 -1.67
N ILE A 279 12.60 -7.21 -2.55
CA ILE A 279 12.20 -7.75 -3.86
C ILE A 279 13.43 -8.08 -4.72
N ARG A 280 14.42 -7.19 -4.77
CA ARG A 280 15.71 -7.45 -5.42
C ARG A 280 16.38 -8.71 -4.85
N ASP A 281 16.29 -8.90 -3.54
CA ASP A 281 16.99 -9.95 -2.80
C ASP A 281 16.14 -11.24 -2.61
N GLY A 282 14.98 -11.34 -3.25
CA GLY A 282 14.14 -12.56 -3.30
C GLY A 282 12.70 -12.41 -2.81
N GLY A 283 12.31 -11.25 -2.27
CA GLY A 283 10.92 -10.84 -2.02
C GLY A 283 10.22 -11.52 -0.84
N MET A 284 10.97 -12.13 0.09
CA MET A 284 10.38 -12.88 1.20
C MET A 284 9.56 -11.96 2.13
N ALA A 285 10.13 -10.84 2.58
CA ALA A 285 9.43 -9.94 3.50
C ALA A 285 8.23 -9.26 2.82
N PHE A 286 8.36 -8.91 1.54
CA PHE A 286 7.25 -8.40 0.74
C PHE A 286 6.09 -9.40 0.65
N MET A 287 6.37 -10.68 0.47
CA MET A 287 5.33 -11.71 0.46
C MET A 287 4.69 -11.94 1.83
N VAL A 288 5.44 -11.78 2.92
CA VAL A 288 4.89 -11.79 4.28
C VAL A 288 3.95 -10.59 4.49
N ASP A 289 4.33 -9.40 4.05
CA ASP A 289 3.48 -8.20 4.11
C ASP A 289 2.18 -8.37 3.31
N LEU A 290 2.27 -8.87 2.08
CA LEU A 290 1.10 -9.19 1.25
C LEU A 290 0.22 -10.26 1.89
N PHE A 291 0.82 -11.30 2.47
CA PHE A 291 0.09 -12.35 3.17
C PHE A 291 -0.69 -11.78 4.36
N ILE A 292 -0.08 -10.91 5.18
CA ILE A 292 -0.76 -10.25 6.31
C ILE A 292 -1.90 -9.36 5.82
N THR A 293 -1.68 -8.61 4.74
CA THR A 293 -2.69 -7.73 4.14
C THR A 293 -3.89 -8.54 3.64
N ALA A 294 -3.66 -9.63 2.90
CA ALA A 294 -4.71 -10.51 2.42
C ALA A 294 -5.38 -11.29 3.56
N PHE A 295 -4.65 -11.65 4.61
CA PHE A 295 -5.24 -12.28 5.80
C PHE A 295 -6.25 -11.35 6.47
N ARG A 296 -5.93 -10.05 6.64
CA ARG A 296 -6.81 -9.06 7.26
C ARG A 296 -8.11 -8.81 6.51
N SER A 297 -8.20 -9.13 5.23
CA SER A 297 -9.46 -9.01 4.47
C SER A 297 -10.44 -10.15 4.72
N HIS A 298 -10.05 -11.20 5.46
CA HIS A 298 -10.95 -12.31 5.81
C HIS A 298 -11.77 -11.94 7.04
N THR A 299 -13.10 -11.92 6.89
CA THR A 299 -14.04 -11.55 7.96
C THR A 299 -14.40 -12.72 8.88
N GLN A 300 -14.32 -13.94 8.38
CA GLN A 300 -14.53 -15.17 9.14
C GLN A 300 -13.50 -16.21 8.70
N ILE A 301 -12.81 -16.80 9.67
CA ILE A 301 -11.78 -17.81 9.41
C ILE A 301 -12.18 -19.10 10.11
N SER A 302 -12.34 -20.17 9.34
CA SER A 302 -12.62 -21.49 9.88
C SER A 302 -11.38 -22.09 10.55
N GLN A 303 -11.57 -23.04 11.47
CA GLN A 303 -10.47 -23.72 12.14
C GLN A 303 -9.54 -24.46 11.16
N GLU A 304 -10.08 -25.03 10.07
CA GLU A 304 -9.28 -25.63 8.98
C GLU A 304 -8.36 -24.58 8.33
N SER A 305 -8.89 -23.38 8.09
CA SER A 305 -8.15 -22.27 7.47
C SER A 305 -7.04 -21.72 8.39
N HIS A 306 -7.18 -21.80 9.72
CA HIS A 306 -6.12 -21.41 10.66
C HIS A 306 -4.82 -22.16 10.39
N GLN A 307 -4.91 -23.50 10.24
CA GLN A 307 -3.74 -24.32 10.00
C GLN A 307 -3.13 -24.02 8.63
N LEU A 308 -3.96 -23.76 7.62
CA LEU A 308 -3.51 -23.40 6.28
C LEU A 308 -2.73 -22.07 6.27
N PHE A 309 -3.27 -21.03 6.89
CA PHE A 309 -2.60 -19.73 6.98
C PHE A 309 -1.27 -19.84 7.74
N ARG A 310 -1.27 -20.55 8.87
CA ARG A 310 -0.06 -20.82 9.65
C ARG A 310 1.01 -21.54 8.83
N ASN A 311 0.64 -22.62 8.13
CA ASN A 311 1.57 -23.40 7.30
C ASN A 311 2.12 -22.56 6.14
N THR A 312 1.29 -21.71 5.55
CA THR A 312 1.70 -20.82 4.46
C THR A 312 2.76 -19.82 4.94
N LEU A 313 2.53 -19.16 6.08
CA LEU A 313 3.51 -18.24 6.67
C LEU A 313 4.82 -18.95 7.04
N GLN A 314 4.74 -20.17 7.59
CA GLN A 314 5.91 -20.99 7.87
C GLN A 314 6.67 -21.38 6.60
N ALA A 315 5.95 -21.70 5.51
CA ALA A 315 6.56 -22.05 4.23
C ALA A 315 7.29 -20.85 3.59
N LEU A 316 6.67 -19.66 3.61
CA LEU A 316 7.30 -18.41 3.13
C LEU A 316 8.63 -18.14 3.85
N THR A 317 8.67 -18.43 5.16
CA THR A 317 9.79 -18.08 6.05
C THR A 317 10.73 -19.25 6.34
N ALA A 318 10.54 -20.42 5.71
CA ALA A 318 11.27 -21.65 6.02
C ALA A 318 12.79 -21.54 5.78
N ASN A 319 13.20 -20.78 4.75
CA ASN A 319 14.60 -20.68 4.33
C ASN A 319 15.35 -19.49 4.99
N ARG A 320 14.72 -18.79 5.93
CA ARG A 320 15.25 -17.55 6.54
C ARG A 320 16.65 -17.67 7.14
N ALA A 321 16.95 -18.79 7.81
CA ALA A 321 18.23 -18.99 8.49
C ALA A 321 19.38 -19.29 7.52
N LYS A 322 19.07 -19.87 6.36
CA LYS A 322 20.06 -20.22 5.32
C LYS A 322 20.34 -19.05 4.37
N ALA A 323 19.39 -18.13 4.24
CA ALA A 323 19.42 -17.09 3.22
C ALA A 323 20.32 -15.88 3.52
N GLN A 324 20.95 -15.80 4.71
CA GLN A 324 21.75 -14.63 5.16
C GLN A 324 21.10 -13.30 4.72
N LEU A 325 19.90 -13.02 5.25
CA LEU A 325 19.10 -11.88 4.80
C LEU A 325 19.88 -10.56 4.86
N LYS A 326 19.77 -9.78 3.79
CA LYS A 326 20.41 -8.45 3.70
C LYS A 326 19.71 -7.44 4.61
N ASP A 327 20.39 -6.34 4.90
CA ASP A 327 19.92 -5.35 5.87
C ASP A 327 18.60 -4.68 5.46
N GLY A 328 18.37 -4.48 4.16
CA GLY A 328 17.09 -3.99 3.64
C GLY A 328 15.91 -4.88 4.06
N THR A 329 16.01 -6.19 3.79
CA THR A 329 15.02 -7.19 4.21
C THR A 329 14.84 -7.21 5.73
N LYS A 330 15.93 -7.18 6.51
CA LYS A 330 15.85 -7.16 7.98
C LYS A 330 15.09 -5.93 8.50
N ARG A 331 15.42 -4.74 7.99
CA ARG A 331 14.76 -3.48 8.35
C ARG A 331 13.28 -3.50 7.96
N TYR A 332 12.96 -4.07 6.80
CA TYR A 332 11.58 -4.21 6.35
C TYR A 332 10.78 -5.16 7.25
N LEU A 333 11.34 -6.31 7.63
CA LEU A 333 10.69 -7.23 8.56
C LEU A 333 10.39 -6.56 9.91
N VAL A 334 11.29 -5.72 10.42
CA VAL A 334 11.04 -4.93 11.64
C VAL A 334 9.90 -3.92 11.43
N ALA A 335 9.79 -3.30 10.25
CA ALA A 335 8.67 -2.42 9.94
C ALA A 335 7.34 -3.18 9.93
N ILE A 336 7.31 -4.38 9.33
CA ILE A 336 6.12 -5.26 9.32
C ILE A 336 5.76 -5.67 10.76
N LEU A 337 6.74 -6.03 11.59
CA LEU A 337 6.51 -6.40 12.99
C LEU A 337 5.78 -5.29 13.76
N LYS A 338 6.22 -4.03 13.61
CA LYS A 338 5.58 -2.87 14.25
C LYS A 338 4.12 -2.67 13.83
N GLU A 339 3.75 -3.11 12.63
CA GLU A 339 2.35 -3.08 12.16
C GLU A 339 1.54 -4.30 12.64
N VAL A 340 2.19 -5.46 12.79
CA VAL A 340 1.57 -6.72 13.22
C VAL A 340 1.24 -6.74 14.71
N LEU A 341 2.13 -6.18 15.53
CA LEU A 341 1.96 -6.23 16.98
C LEU A 341 0.82 -5.30 17.43
N PRO A 342 -0.18 -5.82 18.17
CA PRO A 342 -1.30 -5.02 18.64
C PRO A 342 -0.83 -3.98 19.66
N LYS A 343 -1.31 -2.73 19.49
CA LYS A 343 -1.02 -1.61 20.41
C LYS A 343 -1.95 -1.56 21.63
N ALA A 344 -2.95 -2.43 21.68
CA ALA A 344 -3.93 -2.52 22.77
C ALA A 344 -4.49 -3.95 22.87
N LYS A 345 -4.96 -4.34 24.08
CA LYS A 345 -5.54 -5.68 24.33
C LYS A 345 -6.69 -6.04 23.40
N LYS A 346 -7.50 -5.04 23.01
CA LYS A 346 -8.57 -5.17 22.02
C LYS A 346 -8.27 -4.21 20.88
N SER A 347 -7.60 -4.72 19.86
CA SER A 347 -7.40 -4.00 18.60
C SER A 347 -8.33 -4.61 17.55
N PRO A 348 -9.20 -3.81 16.90
CA PRO A 348 -10.06 -4.32 15.83
C PRO A 348 -9.26 -4.89 14.65
N ASP A 349 -8.03 -4.41 14.46
CA ASP A 349 -7.09 -4.86 13.41
C ASP A 349 -6.03 -5.85 13.93
N GLY A 350 -6.21 -6.35 15.16
CA GLY A 350 -5.28 -7.25 15.82
C GLY A 350 -5.20 -8.62 15.13
N LEU A 351 -3.98 -9.12 14.94
CA LEU A 351 -3.76 -10.44 14.37
C LEU A 351 -3.79 -11.53 15.45
N PRO A 352 -4.29 -12.74 15.14
CA PRO A 352 -4.33 -13.83 16.11
C PRO A 352 -2.93 -14.37 16.40
N ALA A 353 -2.77 -14.97 17.58
CA ALA A 353 -1.47 -15.48 18.07
C ALA A 353 -0.80 -16.45 17.08
N TYR A 354 -1.56 -17.29 16.36
CA TYR A 354 -0.98 -18.22 15.37
C TYR A 354 -0.37 -17.54 14.14
N ILE A 355 -0.57 -16.23 13.94
CA ILE A 355 0.11 -15.39 12.95
C ILE A 355 1.21 -14.55 13.62
N VAL A 356 0.94 -14.00 14.80
CA VAL A 356 1.91 -13.16 15.54
C VAL A 356 3.12 -13.97 16.02
N ASP A 357 2.90 -15.18 16.56
CA ASP A 357 3.98 -16.01 17.12
C ASP A 357 5.01 -16.43 16.06
N PRO A 358 4.62 -16.90 14.85
CA PRO A 358 5.59 -17.14 13.78
C PRO A 358 6.36 -15.89 13.34
N MET A 359 5.76 -14.70 13.40
CA MET A 359 6.44 -13.45 13.10
C MET A 359 7.49 -13.10 14.16
N LEU A 360 7.17 -13.33 15.45
CA LEU A 360 8.12 -13.17 16.55
C LEU A 360 9.28 -14.15 16.43
N ASP A 361 9.02 -15.43 16.12
CA ASP A 361 10.05 -16.44 15.87
C ASP A 361 10.96 -16.01 14.69
N LEU A 362 10.37 -15.56 13.58
CA LEU A 362 11.09 -15.06 12.40
C LEU A 362 12.03 -13.91 12.77
N ILE A 363 11.54 -12.88 13.47
CA ILE A 363 12.33 -11.72 13.87
C ILE A 363 13.43 -12.13 14.83
N GLY A 364 13.09 -12.94 15.83
CA GLY A 364 14.03 -13.46 16.82
C GLY A 364 15.20 -14.18 16.15
N ASP A 365 14.94 -15.01 15.14
CA ASP A 365 15.95 -15.78 14.42
C ASP A 365 16.78 -14.90 13.44
N VAL A 366 16.14 -13.96 12.74
CA VAL A 366 16.79 -13.13 11.70
C VAL A 366 17.71 -12.06 12.29
N LEU A 367 17.42 -11.60 13.51
CA LEU A 367 18.17 -10.54 14.16
C LEU A 367 19.21 -11.03 15.17
N ILE A 368 19.41 -12.35 15.29
CA ILE A 368 20.44 -12.91 16.19
C ILE A 368 21.82 -12.35 15.80
N GLY A 369 22.50 -11.75 16.78
CA GLY A 369 23.87 -11.24 16.62
C GLY A 369 24.00 -9.98 15.77
N VAL A 370 22.89 -9.40 15.28
CA VAL A 370 22.90 -8.15 14.52
C VAL A 370 23.15 -6.97 15.46
N LYS A 371 24.06 -6.07 15.06
CA LYS A 371 24.43 -4.86 15.82
C LYS A 371 24.12 -3.61 14.99
N ASP A 372 22.84 -3.32 14.79
CA ASP A 372 22.36 -2.11 14.10
C ASP A 372 21.19 -1.49 14.90
N ARG A 373 20.92 -0.20 14.70
CA ARG A 373 19.88 0.59 15.37
C ARG A 373 18.48 -0.02 15.25
N TYR A 374 18.18 -0.70 14.14
CA TYR A 374 16.86 -1.30 13.92
C TYR A 374 16.57 -2.52 14.81
N VAL A 375 17.60 -3.08 15.45
CA VAL A 375 17.42 -4.12 16.47
C VAL A 375 16.80 -3.53 17.74
N GLY A 376 17.21 -2.31 18.13
CA GLY A 376 16.60 -1.58 19.24
C GLY A 376 15.13 -1.26 18.97
N ASP A 377 14.81 -0.87 17.74
CA ASP A 377 13.43 -0.67 17.29
C ASP A 377 12.57 -1.93 17.41
N ALA A 378 13.11 -3.10 17.07
CA ALA A 378 12.42 -4.38 17.21
C ALA A 378 12.26 -4.76 18.69
N ALA A 379 13.32 -4.60 19.49
CA ALA A 379 13.28 -4.88 20.93
C ALA A 379 12.25 -4.01 21.65
N ASN A 380 12.18 -2.72 21.34
CA ASN A 380 11.17 -1.81 21.89
C ASN A 380 9.76 -2.26 21.51
N ALA A 381 9.51 -2.57 20.23
CA ALA A 381 8.20 -3.03 19.78
C ALA A 381 7.75 -4.33 20.47
N ILE A 382 8.68 -5.27 20.68
CA ILE A 382 8.40 -6.53 21.40
C ILE A 382 8.19 -6.28 22.90
N SER A 383 8.95 -5.36 23.50
CA SER A 383 8.77 -4.95 24.89
C SER A 383 7.39 -4.32 25.12
N ASP A 384 7.00 -3.36 24.27
CA ASP A 384 5.69 -2.72 24.32
C ASP A 384 4.55 -3.76 24.20
N TYR A 385 4.75 -4.79 23.36
CA TYR A 385 3.80 -5.90 23.22
C TYR A 385 3.74 -6.77 24.49
N LEU A 386 4.87 -7.04 25.14
CA LEU A 386 4.93 -7.80 26.40
C LEU A 386 4.27 -7.04 27.57
N ASP A 387 4.29 -5.71 27.58
CA ASP A 387 3.56 -4.92 28.57
C ASP A 387 2.04 -5.16 28.49
N ILE A 388 1.54 -5.46 27.29
CA ILE A 388 0.13 -5.76 27.04
C ILE A 388 -0.18 -7.26 27.28
N PHE A 389 0.73 -8.13 26.84
CA PHE A 389 0.60 -9.59 26.86
C PHE A 389 1.81 -10.23 27.57
N PRO A 390 1.91 -10.09 28.90
CA PRO A 390 3.10 -10.50 29.62
C PRO A 390 3.40 -11.98 29.48
N GLU A 391 2.39 -12.83 29.32
CA GLU A 391 2.50 -14.28 29.23
C GLU A 391 2.91 -14.83 27.86
N ASN A 392 3.14 -13.99 26.85
CA ASN A 392 3.56 -14.49 25.54
C ASN A 392 5.04 -14.96 25.60
N GLU A 393 5.25 -16.27 25.72
CA GLU A 393 6.57 -16.88 25.78
C GLU A 393 7.41 -16.65 24.52
N ARG A 394 6.77 -16.58 23.33
CA ARG A 394 7.44 -16.37 22.05
C ARG A 394 8.02 -14.97 21.94
N ALA A 395 7.29 -13.97 22.43
CA ALA A 395 7.78 -12.60 22.53
C ALA A 395 8.97 -12.50 23.50
N ARG A 396 8.91 -13.18 24.65
CA ARG A 396 10.05 -13.24 25.60
C ARG A 396 11.28 -13.89 24.97
N ASP A 397 11.12 -15.01 24.26
CA ASP A 397 12.23 -15.70 23.58
C ASP A 397 12.83 -14.84 22.46
N ALA A 398 11.99 -14.24 21.62
CA ALA A 398 12.43 -13.33 20.57
C ALA A 398 13.20 -12.12 21.14
N LEU A 399 12.68 -11.49 22.20
CA LEU A 399 13.35 -10.38 22.88
C LEU A 399 14.71 -10.81 23.45
N LYS A 400 14.78 -12.00 24.07
CA LYS A 400 16.02 -12.55 24.60
C LYS A 400 17.05 -12.77 23.49
N LYS A 401 16.66 -13.35 22.36
CA LYS A 401 17.55 -13.61 21.21
C LYS A 401 18.19 -12.34 20.64
N ILE A 402 17.45 -11.24 20.61
CA ILE A 402 17.89 -9.97 19.98
C ILE A 402 18.52 -8.98 20.97
N SER A 403 18.34 -9.18 22.28
CA SER A 403 18.90 -8.29 23.30
C SER A 403 20.42 -8.47 23.44
N PRO A 404 21.18 -7.39 23.74
CA PRO A 404 22.63 -7.48 23.93
C PRO A 404 22.95 -8.38 25.14
N GLY A 405 23.38 -9.62 24.87
CA GLY A 405 23.68 -10.63 25.91
C GLY A 405 22.97 -11.97 25.73
N GLY A 406 22.02 -12.09 24.80
CA GLY A 406 21.27 -13.34 24.54
C GLY A 406 21.95 -14.33 23.58
N GLY A 407 23.05 -13.94 22.93
CA GLY A 407 23.90 -14.87 22.19
C GLY A 407 24.64 -15.76 23.18
N SER A 408 24.16 -16.98 23.37
CA SER A 408 24.94 -18.03 24.04
C SER A 408 26.30 -18.13 23.35
N ARG A 409 27.37 -18.02 24.14
CA ARG A 409 28.73 -18.34 23.72
C ARG A 409 28.86 -19.81 23.39
#